data_AF-E2CRY1-F1
#
_entry.id   AF-E2CRY1-F1
#
_cell.length_a   1.000
_cell.length_b   1.000
_cell.length_c   1.000
_cell.angle_alpha   90.00
_cell.angle_beta   90.00
_cell.angle_gamma   90.00
#
_symmetry.space_group_name_H-M   'P 1'
#
loop_
_entity.id
_entity.type
_entity.pdbx_description
1 polymer ?
#
loop_
_entity_poly.entity_id
_entity_poly.type
_entity_poly.pdbx_seq_one_letter_code
_entity_poly.pdbx_strand_id
1 'polypeptide(L)'
;MTMTAFFPRPPAELLPEFARLTGYTGDPIEVDERDDLDLMMLYLEKARARAIKIRDNATAGSYLDRVLQRTIDGLDTEVAQLKYLLAERDLPLPTRTKLASENRMRPAL
;
A
#
# COMPACT_ATOMS: atom_id res chain seq x y z
N MET A 1 11.03 -4.41 -13.12
CA MET A 1 11.42 -5.63 -12.38
C MET A 1 10.12 -6.18 -11.81
N THR A 2 9.53 -7.16 -12.48
CA THR A 2 8.21 -7.72 -12.16
C THR A 2 8.35 -8.61 -10.91
N MET A 3 7.65 -8.27 -9.82
CA MET A 3 7.54 -9.15 -8.67
C MET A 3 6.30 -10.02 -8.81
N THR A 4 6.52 -11.34 -8.86
CA THR A 4 5.44 -12.32 -8.88
C THR A 4 4.92 -12.49 -7.45
N ALA A 5 3.77 -11.90 -7.13
CA ALA A 5 3.09 -12.14 -5.87
C ALA A 5 2.49 -13.56 -5.87
N PHE A 6 2.91 -14.40 -4.92
CA PHE A 6 2.39 -15.76 -4.79
C PHE A 6 1.22 -15.79 -3.81
N PHE A 7 0.00 -15.67 -4.34
CA PHE A 7 -1.21 -15.95 -3.56
C PHE A 7 -1.47 -17.47 -3.55
N PRO A 8 -1.75 -18.08 -2.40
CA PRO A 8 -2.07 -19.50 -2.34
C PRO A 8 -3.29 -19.77 -3.22
N ARG A 9 -3.15 -20.69 -4.18
CA ARG A 9 -4.24 -21.06 -5.08
C ARG A 9 -5.44 -21.53 -4.25
N PRO A 10 -6.65 -20.97 -4.44
CA PRO A 10 -7.83 -21.47 -3.76
C PRO A 10 -8.04 -22.96 -4.05
N PRO A 11 -8.69 -23.72 -3.14
CA PRO A 11 -9.06 -25.09 -3.40
C PRO A 11 -9.84 -25.17 -4.72
N ALA A 12 -9.61 -26.22 -5.51
CA ALA A 12 -10.12 -26.35 -6.89
C ALA A 12 -11.65 -26.15 -6.99
N GLU A 13 -12.36 -26.53 -5.93
CA GLU A 13 -13.81 -26.44 -5.77
C GLU A 13 -14.33 -25.00 -5.71
N LEU A 14 -13.51 -24.05 -5.24
CA LEU A 14 -13.87 -22.64 -5.06
C LEU A 14 -13.40 -21.76 -6.22
N LEU A 15 -12.63 -22.31 -7.17
CA LEU A 15 -12.11 -21.54 -8.31
C LEU A 15 -13.20 -20.86 -9.15
N PRO A 16 -14.36 -21.47 -9.45
CA PRO A 16 -15.39 -20.83 -10.28
C PRO A 16 -16.03 -19.62 -9.60
N GLU A 17 -16.23 -19.70 -8.28
CA GLU A 17 -16.82 -18.62 -7.48
C GLU A 17 -15.78 -17.52 -7.23
N PHE A 18 -14.56 -17.90 -6.84
CA PHE A 18 -13.45 -16.98 -6.63
C PHE A 18 -13.12 -16.19 -7.91
N ALA A 19 -13.05 -16.84 -9.08
CA ALA A 19 -12.82 -16.18 -10.35
C ALA A 19 -13.96 -15.22 -10.73
N ARG A 20 -15.22 -15.53 -10.40
CA ARG A 20 -16.36 -14.64 -10.62
C ARG A 20 -16.33 -13.41 -9.72
N LEU A 21 -15.93 -13.57 -8.46
CA LEU A 21 -15.90 -12.48 -7.47
C LEU A 21 -14.68 -11.56 -7.64
N THR A 22 -13.54 -12.10 -8.07
CA THR A 22 -12.26 -11.38 -8.09
C THR A 22 -11.71 -11.12 -9.48
N GLY A 23 -12.21 -11.82 -10.51
CA GLY A 23 -11.61 -11.82 -11.85
C GLY A 23 -10.29 -12.59 -11.94
N TYR A 24 -9.85 -13.27 -10.87
CA TYR A 24 -8.57 -13.98 -10.82
C TYR A 24 -8.62 -15.29 -11.62
N THR A 25 -7.85 -15.38 -12.70
CA THR A 25 -7.75 -16.57 -13.58
C THR A 25 -6.70 -17.58 -13.13
N GLY A 26 -5.91 -17.26 -12.10
CA GLY A 26 -4.80 -18.10 -11.64
C GLY A 26 -3.49 -17.90 -12.42
N ASP A 27 -3.48 -16.97 -13.38
CA ASP A 27 -2.25 -16.50 -14.01
C ASP A 27 -1.50 -15.57 -13.04
N PRO A 28 -0.16 -15.55 -13.07
CA PRO A 28 0.62 -14.55 -12.34
C PRO A 28 0.11 -13.17 -12.72
N ILE A 29 -0.40 -12.42 -11.74
CA ILE A 29 -0.70 -11.00 -11.96
C ILE A 29 0.66 -10.32 -12.14
N GLU A 30 0.95 -9.85 -13.34
CA GLU A 30 2.04 -8.89 -13.54
C GLU A 30 1.58 -7.57 -12.92
N VAL A 31 1.90 -7.40 -11.63
CA VAL A 31 1.64 -6.16 -10.91
C VAL A 31 2.70 -5.15 -11.33
N ASP A 32 2.31 -4.13 -12.11
CA ASP A 32 3.11 -2.92 -12.18
C ASP A 32 2.82 -2.08 -10.93
N GLU A 33 3.55 -2.37 -9.86
CA GLU A 33 3.36 -1.74 -8.55
C GLU A 33 3.42 -0.20 -8.59
N ARG A 34 3.96 0.41 -9.66
CA ARG A 34 3.95 1.88 -9.82
C ARG A 34 2.56 2.38 -10.17
N ASP A 35 1.94 1.79 -11.19
CA ASP A 35 0.64 2.21 -11.69
C ASP A 35 -0.43 2.05 -10.60
N ASP A 36 -0.33 0.98 -9.79
CA ASP A 36 -1.24 0.74 -8.67
C ASP A 36 -1.04 1.73 -7.50
N LEU A 37 0.21 2.07 -7.17
CA LEU A 37 0.51 3.06 -6.12
C LEU A 37 0.09 4.48 -6.56
N ASP A 38 0.34 4.85 -7.81
CA ASP A 38 -0.07 6.14 -8.37
C ASP A 38 -1.59 6.26 -8.42
N LEU A 39 -2.28 5.17 -8.80
CA LEU A 39 -3.73 5.09 -8.77
C LEU A 39 -4.27 5.21 -7.33
N MET A 40 -3.63 4.55 -6.36
CA MET A 40 -4.01 4.64 -4.96
C MET A 40 -3.80 6.06 -4.39
N MET A 41 -2.68 6.72 -4.72
CA MET A 41 -2.48 8.14 -4.39
C MET A 41 -3.60 9.01 -4.95
N LEU A 42 -3.95 8.82 -6.22
CA LEU A 42 -5.04 9.58 -6.86
C LEU A 42 -6.37 9.40 -6.13
N TYR A 43 -6.69 8.18 -5.69
CA TYR A 43 -7.92 7.92 -4.94
C TYR A 43 -7.90 8.57 -3.56
N LEU A 44 -6.79 8.52 -2.83
CA LEU A 44 -6.66 9.14 -1.52
C LEU A 44 -6.76 10.67 -1.60
N GLU A 45 -6.12 11.30 -2.59
CA GLU A 45 -6.22 12.75 -2.81
C GLU A 45 -7.65 13.18 -3.16
N LYS A 46 -8.36 12.39 -3.99
CA LYS A 46 -9.78 12.63 -4.29
C LYS A 46 -10.67 12.48 -3.05
N ALA A 47 -10.44 11.44 -2.25
CA ALA A 47 -11.18 11.21 -1.01
C ALA A 47 -10.98 12.38 -0.04
N ARG A 48 -9.75 12.87 0.09
CA ARG A 48 -9.39 14.03 0.91
C ARG A 48 -10.12 15.28 0.44
N ALA A 49 -10.03 15.60 -0.85
CA ALA A 49 -10.71 16.77 -1.42
C ALA A 49 -12.23 16.71 -1.18
N ARG A 50 -12.83 15.52 -1.24
CA ARG A 50 -14.25 15.33 -0.95
C ARG A 50 -14.56 15.51 0.54
N ALA A 51 -13.74 14.98 1.44
CA ALA A 51 -13.90 15.16 2.87
C ALA A 51 -13.84 16.64 3.28
N ILE A 52 -12.91 17.41 2.70
CA ILE A 52 -12.81 18.87 2.89
C ILE A 52 -14.11 19.55 2.45
N LYS A 53 -14.58 19.29 1.22
CA LYS A 53 -15.83 19.89 0.71
C LYS A 53 -17.05 19.57 1.57
N ILE A 54 -17.14 18.35 2.11
CA ILE A 54 -18.25 17.99 3.02
C ILE A 54 -18.10 18.73 4.34
N ARG A 55 -16.88 18.85 4.86
CA ARG A 55 -16.59 19.52 6.13
C ARG A 55 -16.90 21.01 6.08
N ASP A 56 -16.61 21.68 4.96
CA ASP A 56 -16.90 23.11 4.77
C ASP A 56 -18.40 23.43 4.90
N ASN A 57 -19.26 22.44 4.68
CA ASN A 57 -20.71 22.54 4.84
C ASN A 57 -21.23 21.96 6.16
N ALA A 58 -20.36 21.38 6.99
CA ALA A 58 -20.74 20.80 8.27
C ALA A 58 -20.83 21.89 9.35
N THR A 59 -21.78 21.72 10.27
CA THR A 59 -21.88 22.61 11.45
C THR A 59 -20.61 22.48 12.30
N ALA A 60 -19.93 23.60 12.54
CA ALA A 60 -18.71 23.62 13.35
C ALA A 60 -18.92 22.99 14.73
N GLY A 61 -17.96 22.16 15.17
CA GLY A 61 -18.00 21.46 16.46
C GLY A 61 -18.97 20.28 16.52
N SER A 62 -19.75 20.03 15.45
CA SER A 62 -20.58 18.83 15.34
C SER A 62 -19.73 17.56 15.35
N TYR A 63 -20.39 16.43 15.61
CA TYR A 63 -19.74 15.12 15.48
C TYR A 63 -19.19 14.90 14.07
N LEU A 64 -19.96 15.30 13.05
CA LEU A 64 -19.56 15.17 11.64
C LEU A 64 -18.30 16.00 11.33
N ASP A 65 -18.22 17.25 11.80
CA ASP A 65 -17.03 18.09 11.66
C ASP A 65 -15.79 17.42 12.27
N ARG A 66 -15.90 16.89 13.49
CA ARG A 66 -14.80 16.16 14.16
C ARG A 66 -14.39 14.88 13.45
N VAL A 67 -15.35 14.11 12.94
CA VAL A 67 -15.08 12.89 12.17
C VAL A 67 -14.36 13.25 10.88
N LEU A 68 -14.87 14.24 10.13
CA LEU A 68 -14.27 14.67 8.88
C LEU A 68 -12.87 15.24 9.08
N GLN A 69 -12.63 16.00 10.15
CA GLN A 69 -11.29 16.47 10.49
C GLN A 69 -10.33 15.30 10.70
N ARG A 70 -10.70 14.31 11.53
CA ARG A 70 -9.87 13.12 11.75
C ARG A 70 -9.65 12.32 10.47
N THR A 71 -10.66 12.22 9.61
CA THR A 71 -10.55 11.55 8.31
C THR A 71 -9.56 12.28 7.40
N ILE A 72 -9.60 13.61 7.35
CA ILE A 72 -8.65 14.42 6.57
C ILE A 72 -7.22 14.22 7.10
N ASP A 73 -7.02 14.29 8.42
CA ASP A 73 -5.71 14.09 9.05
C ASP A 73 -5.14 12.69 8.76
N GLY A 74 -6.00 11.66 8.79
CA GLY A 74 -5.63 10.30 8.43
C GLY A 74 -5.22 10.18 6.97
N LEU A 75 -6.02 10.73 6.05
CA LEU A 75 -5.71 10.72 4.61
C LEU A 75 -4.40 11.47 4.30
N ASP A 76 -4.13 12.58 4.97
CA ASP A 76 -2.88 13.33 4.83
C ASP A 76 -1.67 12.48 5.26
N THR A 77 -1.82 11.69 6.32
CA THR A 77 -0.79 10.77 6.80
C THR A 77 -0.51 9.66 5.79
N GLU A 78 -1.56 8.99 5.28
CA GLU A 78 -1.42 7.91 4.30
C GLU A 78 -0.77 8.41 3.00
N VAL A 79 -1.18 9.59 2.50
CA VAL A 79 -0.56 10.19 1.31
C VAL A 79 0.93 10.50 1.55
N ALA A 80 1.29 11.01 2.73
CA ALA A 80 2.69 11.27 3.06
C ALA A 80 3.52 9.97 3.10
N GLN A 81 2.97 8.89 3.66
CA GLN A 81 3.63 7.58 3.68
C GLN A 81 3.84 7.02 2.28
N LEU A 82 2.83 7.08 1.42
CA LEU A 82 2.97 6.61 0.03
C LEU A 82 3.98 7.45 -0.75
N LYS A 83 3.99 8.77 -0.56
CA LYS A 83 5.01 9.65 -1.16
C LYS A 83 6.42 9.30 -0.70
N TYR A 84 6.59 8.98 0.58
CA TYR A 84 7.87 8.53 1.13
C TYR A 84 8.33 7.20 0.50
N LEU A 85 7.44 6.20 0.42
CA LEU A 85 7.74 4.90 -0.17
C LEU A 85 8.09 5.00 -1.67
N LEU A 86 7.37 5.85 -2.41
CA LEU A 86 7.68 6.13 -3.81
C LEU A 86 9.03 6.82 -3.96
N ALA A 87 9.34 7.79 -3.09
CA ALA A 87 10.63 8.50 -3.11
C ALA A 87 11.81 7.59 -2.74
N GLU A 88 11.69 6.73 -1.72
CA GLU A 88 12.73 5.76 -1.35
C GLU A 88 13.00 4.72 -2.43
N ARG A 89 11.97 4.33 -3.19
CA ARG A 89 12.10 3.37 -4.29
C ARG A 89 12.90 3.93 -5.48
N ASP A 90 12.89 5.25 -5.68
CA ASP A 90 13.70 5.91 -6.71
C ASP A 90 15.18 6.07 -6.32
N LEU A 91 15.53 5.85 -5.04
CA LEU A 91 16.92 5.62 -4.66
C LEU A 91 17.32 4.19 -5.07
N PRO A 92 18.55 3.99 -5.58
CA PRO A 92 19.04 2.64 -5.83
C PRO A 92 18.96 1.84 -4.54
N LEU A 93 18.19 0.74 -4.56
CA LEU A 93 18.11 -0.23 -3.48
C LEU A 93 19.54 -0.50 -2.98
N PRO A 94 19.82 -0.38 -1.67
CA PRO A 94 21.14 -0.70 -1.15
C PRO A 94 21.42 -2.13 -1.58
N THR A 95 22.37 -2.27 -2.49
CA THR A 95 22.80 -3.58 -2.98
C THR A 95 23.26 -4.31 -1.74
N ARG A 96 22.47 -5.28 -1.24
CA ARG A 96 22.87 -6.14 -0.14
C ARG A 96 24.16 -6.81 -0.59
N THR A 97 25.27 -6.18 -0.22
CA THR A 97 26.60 -6.70 -0.47
C THR A 97 26.69 -7.90 0.46
N LYS A 98 26.43 -9.08 -0.10
CA LYS A 98 26.86 -10.34 0.50
C LYS A 98 28.36 -10.24 0.68
N LEU A 99 28.84 -9.75 1.82
CA LEU A 99 30.25 -9.86 2.21
C LEU A 99 30.36 -9.81 3.74
N ALA A 100 30.89 -10.91 4.27
CA ALA A 100 31.61 -11.03 5.53
C ALA A 100 30.81 -10.94 6.84
N SER A 101 30.12 -12.03 7.18
CA SER A 101 30.11 -12.51 8.57
C SER A 101 30.32 -14.03 8.60
N GLU A 102 31.29 -14.50 7.82
CA GLU A 102 32.07 -15.65 8.25
C GLU A 102 33.00 -15.16 9.37
N ASN A 103 33.05 -15.94 10.45
CA ASN A 103 34.04 -15.84 11.52
C ASN A 103 33.74 -14.86 12.67
N ARG A 104 32.83 -15.26 13.56
CA ARG A 104 32.98 -14.97 14.99
C ARG A 104 33.18 -16.28 15.75
N MET A 105 34.39 -16.84 15.68
CA MET A 105 34.88 -17.78 16.69
C MET A 105 34.80 -17.10 18.05
N ARG A 106 34.03 -17.65 18.99
CA ARG A 106 34.07 -17.23 20.40
C ARG A 106 35.26 -17.92 21.08
N PRO A 107 36.11 -17.21 21.83
CA PRO A 107 37.09 -17.87 22.71
C PRO A 107 36.36 -18.54 23.88
N ALA A 108 36.89 -19.68 24.29
CA ALA A 108 36.35 -20.53 25.35
C ALA A 108 36.47 -19.87 26.73
N LEU A 109 35.49 -20.13 27.59
CA LEU A 109 35.58 -20.04 29.05
C LEU A 109 35.74 -21.45 29.61
#